data_AF-A0A8H5H7A9-F1
#
_entry.id   AF-A0A8H5H7A9-F1
#
_cell.length_a   1.000
_cell.length_b   1.000
_cell.length_c   1.000
_cell.angle_alpha   90.00
_cell.angle_beta   90.00
_cell.angle_gamma   90.00
#
_symmetry.space_group_name_H-M   'P 1'
#
loop_
_entity.id
_entity.type
_entity.pdbx_description
1 polymer ?
#
loop_
_entity_poly.entity_id
_entity_poly.type
_entity_poly.pdbx_seq_one_letter_code
_entity_poly.pdbx_strand_id
1 'polypeptide(L)'
;MIYTPRVKNCTRFEDSLQASPPPHGRELSDKFLIDFDRREMDRWYRPPPKLYYGYVLNLVDCLTYFRDHQANLPDISPNTHTGLLAGHMRMTIEDHLTKLCDFNIRIELVLDMKYDYIVRIYDSYYFQDYQLEEKDEKEVIEILKREFSQFSAQGNPHWFYSG
;
A
#
# COMPACT_ATOMS: atom_id res chain seq x y z
N MET A 1 48.75 24.18 20.90
CA MET A 1 48.05 22.88 20.80
C MET A 1 46.64 23.18 20.34
N ILE A 2 46.30 22.88 19.08
CA ILE A 2 45.01 23.25 18.47
C ILE A 2 44.18 21.98 18.33
N TYR A 3 43.01 21.96 18.97
CA TYR A 3 42.07 20.83 18.93
C TYR A 3 41.23 20.94 17.66
N THR A 4 41.37 19.98 16.74
CA THR A 4 40.48 19.82 15.58
C THR A 4 39.45 18.75 15.91
N PRO A 5 38.13 19.04 15.85
CA PRO A 5 37.13 18.00 16.02
C PRO A 5 37.09 17.13 14.77
N ARG A 6 37.27 15.81 14.96
CA ARG A 6 36.92 14.81 13.94
C ARG A 6 35.41 14.86 13.73
N VAL A 7 34.99 15.50 12.64
CA VAL A 7 33.67 15.29 12.07
C VAL A 7 33.59 13.81 11.71
N LYS A 8 32.94 13.02 12.55
CA LYS A 8 32.44 11.71 12.13
C LYS A 8 31.50 12.00 10.97
N ASN A 9 31.87 11.54 9.79
CA ASN A 9 30.96 11.44 8.67
C ASN A 9 29.72 10.69 9.16
N CYS A 10 28.65 11.42 9.50
CA CYS A 10 27.31 10.88 9.44
C CYS A 10 27.07 10.60 7.96
N THR A 11 27.41 9.39 7.53
CA THR A 11 26.85 8.83 6.31
C THR A 11 25.34 8.89 6.50
N ARG A 12 24.77 9.78 5.71
CA ARG A 12 23.35 10.09 5.61
C ARG A 12 22.60 8.79 5.37
N PHE A 13 21.45 8.62 6.01
CA PHE A 13 20.52 7.49 5.80
C PHE A 13 20.12 7.27 4.31
N GLU A 14 20.49 8.19 3.42
CA GLU A 14 20.19 8.20 2.00
C GLU A 14 20.96 7.15 1.18
N ASP A 15 22.11 6.64 1.65
CA ASP A 15 22.89 5.63 0.88
C ASP A 15 22.31 4.20 0.94
N SER A 16 21.28 3.96 1.75
CA SER A 16 20.63 2.65 1.90
C SER A 16 19.37 2.45 1.07
N LEU A 17 18.97 3.46 0.29
CA LEU A 17 17.72 3.48 -0.49
C LEU A 17 17.89 3.28 -1.99
N GLN A 18 18.97 2.62 -2.45
CA GLN A 18 18.88 1.89 -3.71
C GLN A 18 18.11 0.58 -3.48
N ALA A 19 16.85 0.73 -3.06
CA ALA A 19 15.90 -0.36 -3.13
C ALA A 19 15.82 -0.75 -4.61
N SER A 20 16.16 -2.00 -4.92
CA SER A 20 15.94 -2.55 -6.27
C SER A 20 14.53 -2.19 -6.74
N PRO A 21 14.26 -1.92 -8.02
CA PRO A 21 12.90 -1.65 -8.45
C PRO A 21 11.96 -2.77 -7.97
N PRO A 22 10.73 -2.44 -7.56
CA PRO A 22 9.79 -3.47 -7.14
C PRO A 22 9.55 -4.45 -8.30
N PRO A 23 9.26 -5.73 -7.98
CA PRO A 23 9.08 -6.74 -9.00
C PRO A 23 7.97 -6.37 -9.98
N HIS A 24 8.20 -6.66 -11.26
CA HIS A 24 7.20 -6.51 -12.31
C HIS A 24 6.30 -7.75 -12.35
N GLY A 25 4.98 -7.53 -12.36
CA GLY A 25 4.00 -8.60 -12.41
C GLY A 25 3.54 -9.09 -11.03
N ARG A 26 2.84 -10.21 -11.01
CA ARG A 26 2.23 -10.80 -9.81
C ARG A 26 3.23 -11.59 -8.97
N GLU A 27 4.22 -12.20 -9.60
CA GLU A 27 5.19 -13.06 -8.92
C GLU A 27 6.08 -12.26 -7.96
N LEU A 28 6.29 -12.83 -6.78
CA LEU A 28 7.06 -12.24 -5.70
C LEU A 28 8.27 -13.14 -5.40
N SER A 29 9.46 -12.57 -5.45
CA SER A 29 10.70 -13.29 -5.13
C SER A 29 10.80 -13.56 -3.62
N ASP A 30 11.38 -14.72 -3.26
CA ASP A 30 11.61 -15.14 -1.88
C ASP A 30 12.33 -14.10 -1.00
N LYS A 31 13.14 -13.22 -1.61
CA LYS A 31 13.83 -12.14 -0.88
C LYS A 31 12.89 -11.11 -0.26
N PHE A 32 11.60 -11.11 -0.63
CA PHE A 32 10.56 -10.21 -0.11
C PHE A 32 9.57 -10.93 0.83
N LEU A 33 9.74 -12.24 1.03
CA LEU A 33 8.91 -13.04 1.92
C LEU A 33 9.50 -13.00 3.33
N ILE A 34 8.62 -12.95 4.33
CA ILE A 34 9.04 -13.10 5.71
C ILE A 34 9.34 -14.57 5.99
N ASP A 35 10.48 -14.80 6.63
CA ASP A 35 10.80 -16.07 7.28
C ASP A 35 10.25 -16.01 8.72
N PHE A 36 9.03 -16.52 8.90
CA PHE A 36 8.33 -16.45 10.19
C PHE A 36 9.04 -17.29 11.26
N ASP A 37 9.57 -18.47 10.90
CA ASP A 37 10.32 -19.32 11.82
C ASP A 37 11.57 -18.60 12.35
N ARG A 38 12.34 -17.98 11.45
CA ARG A 38 13.52 -17.20 11.85
C ARG A 38 13.14 -15.97 12.64
N ARG A 39 12.04 -15.29 12.29
CA ARG A 39 11.55 -14.12 13.04
C ARG A 39 11.23 -14.46 14.49
N GLU A 40 10.72 -15.65 14.78
CA GLU A 40 10.44 -16.09 16.14
C GLU A 40 11.70 -16.46 16.93
N MET A 41 12.71 -17.03 16.28
CA MET A 41 13.94 -17.50 16.93
C MET A 41 15.04 -16.44 17.09
N ASP A 42 15.16 -15.50 16.13
CA ASP A 42 16.23 -14.52 16.08
C ASP A 42 15.70 -13.11 16.39
N ARG A 43 15.99 -12.61 17.60
CA ARG A 43 15.62 -11.24 18.03
C ARG A 43 16.21 -10.15 17.14
N TRP A 44 17.29 -10.43 16.42
CA TRP A 44 17.97 -9.49 15.52
C TRP A 44 17.56 -9.68 14.06
N TYR A 45 16.62 -10.58 13.78
CA TYR A 45 16.06 -10.73 12.45
C TYR A 45 15.48 -9.41 11.95
N ARG A 46 15.94 -8.99 10.78
CA ARG A 46 15.39 -7.83 10.08
C ARG A 46 14.52 -8.37 8.94
N PRO A 47 13.19 -8.16 8.98
CA PRO A 47 12.34 -8.58 7.88
C PRO A 47 12.74 -7.82 6.60
N PRO A 48 12.51 -8.42 5.42
CA PRO A 48 12.75 -7.73 4.16
C PRO A 48 11.83 -6.51 4.02
N PRO A 49 12.11 -5.58 3.11
CA PRO A 49 11.19 -4.48 2.83
C PRO A 49 9.80 -5.00 2.45
N LYS A 50 8.78 -4.40 3.06
CA LYS A 50 7.38 -4.74 2.82
C LYS A 50 6.92 -4.15 1.49
N LEU A 51 6.19 -4.95 0.71
CA LEU A 51 5.60 -4.52 -0.56
C LEU A 51 4.08 -4.67 -0.53
N TYR A 52 3.41 -3.80 -1.29
CA TYR A 52 1.98 -3.83 -1.52
C TYR A 52 1.69 -4.09 -2.99
N TYR A 53 0.84 -5.06 -3.28
CA TYR A 53 0.36 -5.35 -4.63
C TYR A 53 -1.02 -4.74 -4.83
N GLY A 54 -1.18 -3.95 -5.90
CA GLY A 54 -2.45 -3.31 -6.17
C GLY A 54 -2.38 -2.18 -7.18
N TYR A 55 -3.31 -1.23 -7.04
CA TYR A 55 -3.43 -0.05 -7.89
C TYR A 55 -3.15 1.22 -7.11
N VAL A 56 -2.44 2.16 -7.72
CA VAL A 56 -2.08 3.41 -7.07
C VAL A 56 -3.16 4.47 -7.23
N LEU A 57 -3.27 5.32 -6.22
CA LEU A 57 -4.22 6.41 -6.12
C LEU A 57 -3.54 7.68 -5.63
N ASN A 58 -4.09 8.81 -6.05
CA ASN A 58 -3.85 10.10 -5.43
C ASN A 58 -5.00 10.46 -4.49
N LEU A 59 -4.75 11.40 -3.58
CA LEU A 59 -5.80 11.92 -2.70
C LEU A 59 -7.00 12.46 -3.49
N VAL A 60 -6.77 13.06 -4.67
CA VAL A 60 -7.82 13.56 -5.56
C VAL A 60 -8.74 12.44 -6.05
N ASP A 61 -8.21 11.24 -6.29
CA ASP A 61 -8.99 10.08 -6.70
C ASP A 61 -9.89 9.62 -5.55
N CYS A 62 -9.37 9.59 -4.32
CA CYS A 62 -10.15 9.28 -3.12
C CYS A 62 -11.28 10.30 -2.91
N LEU A 63 -11.02 11.59 -3.10
CA LEU A 63 -12.02 12.64 -3.00
C LEU A 63 -13.13 12.48 -4.05
N THR A 64 -12.76 12.15 -5.28
CA THR A 64 -13.69 11.95 -6.39
C THR A 64 -14.58 10.74 -6.10
N TYR A 65 -13.99 9.62 -5.71
CA TYR A 65 -14.73 8.43 -5.35
C TYR A 65 -15.69 8.66 -4.19
N PHE A 66 -15.24 9.36 -3.14
CA PHE A 66 -16.08 9.66 -1.97
C PHE A 66 -17.31 10.49 -2.36
N ARG A 67 -17.13 11.50 -3.22
CA ARG A 67 -18.23 12.33 -3.74
C ARG A 67 -19.20 11.51 -4.58
N ASP A 68 -18.67 10.71 -5.50
CA ASP A 68 -19.49 9.97 -6.47
C ASP A 68 -20.29 8.84 -5.79
N HIS A 69 -19.83 8.35 -4.63
CA HIS A 69 -20.49 7.31 -3.83
C HIS A 69 -21.13 7.82 -2.54
N GLN A 70 -21.25 9.13 -2.34
CA GLN A 70 -21.70 9.71 -1.07
C GLN A 70 -23.05 9.14 -0.58
N ALA A 71 -23.96 8.77 -1.49
CA ALA A 71 -25.25 8.16 -1.13
C ALA A 71 -25.13 6.78 -0.46
N ASN A 72 -24.03 6.06 -0.73
CA ASN A 72 -23.75 4.71 -0.21
C ASN A 72 -22.69 4.71 0.91
N LEU A 73 -22.04 5.85 1.13
CA LEU A 73 -21.02 6.01 2.15
C LEU A 73 -21.61 6.70 3.39
N PRO A 74 -21.15 6.35 4.60
CA PRO A 74 -21.50 7.09 5.80
C PRO A 74 -21.06 8.55 5.68
N ASP A 75 -21.93 9.46 6.13
CA ASP A 75 -21.63 10.88 6.14
C ASP A 75 -20.49 11.17 7.13
N ILE A 76 -19.58 12.05 6.73
CA ILE A 76 -18.48 12.44 7.61
C ILE A 76 -19.01 13.53 8.53
N SER A 77 -18.93 13.28 9.85
CA SER A 77 -19.39 14.24 10.84
C SER A 77 -18.75 15.61 10.58
N PRO A 78 -19.52 16.71 10.57
CA PRO A 78 -18.98 18.05 10.38
C PRO A 78 -18.02 18.48 11.52
N ASN A 79 -18.01 17.75 12.64
CA ASN A 79 -17.08 17.95 13.75
C ASN A 79 -15.77 17.16 13.59
N THR A 80 -15.60 16.41 12.50
CA THR A 80 -14.37 15.69 12.22
C THR A 80 -13.24 16.70 12.02
N HIS A 81 -12.21 16.61 12.86
CA HIS A 81 -11.05 17.49 12.76
C HIS A 81 -10.44 17.38 11.36
N THR A 82 -10.15 18.52 10.72
CA THR A 82 -9.69 18.56 9.32
C THR A 82 -8.44 17.70 9.08
N GLY A 83 -7.54 17.62 10.06
CA GLY A 83 -6.35 16.76 10.01
C GLY A 83 -6.64 15.25 9.99
N LEU A 84 -7.85 14.82 10.31
CA LEU A 84 -8.28 13.42 10.29
C LEU A 84 -9.17 13.10 9.06
N LEU A 85 -9.58 14.10 8.30
CA LEU A 85 -10.54 13.95 7.22
C LEU A 85 -10.06 12.94 6.16
N ALA A 86 -8.79 13.04 5.75
CA ALA A 86 -8.18 12.09 4.80
C ALA A 86 -8.20 10.65 5.32
N GLY A 87 -7.90 10.45 6.61
CA GLY A 87 -7.94 9.15 7.26
C GLY A 87 -9.36 8.57 7.29
N HIS A 88 -10.36 9.38 7.64
CA HIS A 88 -11.76 8.97 7.65
C HIS A 88 -12.27 8.63 6.25
N MET A 89 -12.00 9.48 5.25
CA MET A 89 -12.36 9.18 3.86
C MET A 89 -11.74 7.86 3.41
N ARG A 90 -10.44 7.69 3.66
CA ARG A 90 -9.72 6.45 3.34
C ARG A 90 -10.39 5.22 3.96
N MET A 91 -10.66 5.24 5.26
CA MET A 91 -11.32 4.12 5.96
C MET A 91 -12.72 3.83 5.41
N THR A 92 -13.50 4.88 5.13
CA THR A 92 -14.84 4.73 4.56
C THR A 92 -14.80 4.09 3.17
N ILE A 93 -13.83 4.48 2.34
CA ILE A 93 -13.62 3.89 1.01
C ILE A 93 -13.18 2.43 1.14
N GLU A 94 -12.21 2.13 2.03
CA GLU A 94 -11.77 0.75 2.32
C GLU A 94 -12.94 -0.16 2.71
N ASP A 95 -13.78 0.29 3.65
CA ASP A 95 -14.93 -0.48 4.13
C ASP A 95 -15.95 -0.73 3.01
N HIS A 96 -16.16 0.27 2.14
CA HIS A 96 -17.05 0.11 0.99
C HIS A 96 -16.49 -0.88 -0.03
N LEU A 97 -15.22 -0.73 -0.42
CA LEU A 97 -14.57 -1.64 -1.36
C LEU A 97 -14.48 -3.07 -0.81
N THR A 98 -14.21 -3.22 0.49
CA THR A 98 -14.15 -4.53 1.15
C THR A 98 -15.49 -5.25 1.05
N LYS A 99 -16.60 -4.53 1.26
CA LYS A 99 -17.95 -5.09 1.10
C LYS A 99 -18.26 -5.43 -0.36
N LEU A 100 -17.86 -4.59 -1.31
CA LEU A 100 -18.09 -4.84 -2.74
C LEU A 100 -17.32 -6.05 -3.25
N CYS A 101 -16.07 -6.20 -2.81
CA CYS A 101 -15.18 -7.26 -3.27
C CYS A 101 -15.33 -8.58 -2.50
N ASP A 102 -16.08 -8.59 -1.39
CA ASP A 102 -16.07 -9.67 -0.39
C ASP A 102 -14.65 -10.12 0.01
N PHE A 103 -13.74 -9.14 0.06
CA PHE A 103 -12.31 -9.36 0.27
C PHE A 103 -11.72 -8.16 1.00
N ASN A 104 -10.73 -8.39 1.86
CA ASN A 104 -10.14 -7.36 2.71
C ASN A 104 -9.27 -6.38 1.90
N ILE A 105 -9.89 -5.33 1.36
CA ILE A 105 -9.24 -4.26 0.62
C ILE A 105 -8.74 -3.20 1.60
N ARG A 106 -7.48 -2.79 1.44
CA ARG A 106 -6.88 -1.69 2.21
C ARG A 106 -6.35 -0.60 1.32
N ILE A 107 -6.35 0.64 1.81
CA ILE A 107 -5.73 1.76 1.13
C ILE A 107 -4.54 2.18 2.00
N GLU A 108 -3.34 1.93 1.51
CA GLU A 108 -2.11 2.16 2.28
C GLU A 108 -1.29 3.28 1.64
N LEU A 109 -0.41 3.91 2.43
CA LEU A 109 0.59 4.83 1.88
C LEU A 109 1.63 4.05 1.07
N VAL A 110 2.15 4.68 0.03
CA VAL A 110 3.26 4.14 -0.78
C VAL A 110 4.46 5.06 -0.76
N LEU A 111 5.66 4.50 -0.83
CA LEU A 111 6.89 5.25 -1.10
C LEU A 111 7.04 5.50 -2.59
N ASP A 112 6.19 6.37 -3.15
CA ASP A 112 6.27 6.84 -4.53
C ASP A 112 6.16 8.38 -4.57
N MET A 113 6.88 9.03 -5.49
CA MET A 113 6.82 10.50 -5.62
C MET A 113 5.58 10.99 -6.38
N LYS A 114 4.89 10.09 -7.10
CA LYS A 114 3.75 10.42 -7.97
C LYS A 114 2.41 10.03 -7.38
N TYR A 115 2.40 9.16 -6.37
CA TYR A 115 1.19 8.56 -5.83
C TYR A 115 1.20 8.65 -4.31
N ASP A 116 0.04 9.00 -3.75
CA ASP A 116 -0.11 9.12 -2.30
C ASP A 116 -0.41 7.75 -1.67
N TYR A 117 -1.21 6.93 -2.36
CA TYR A 117 -1.78 5.69 -1.84
C TYR A 117 -1.73 4.52 -2.82
N ILE A 118 -1.97 3.33 -2.29
CA ILE A 118 -2.28 2.11 -3.04
C ILE A 118 -3.53 1.44 -2.48
N VAL A 119 -4.45 1.05 -3.36
CA VAL A 119 -5.48 0.05 -3.05
C VAL A 119 -4.80 -1.32 -3.06
N ARG A 120 -4.44 -1.77 -1.87
CA ARG A 120 -3.73 -3.02 -1.63
C ARG A 120 -4.68 -4.21 -1.73
N ILE A 121 -4.37 -5.10 -2.65
CA ILE A 121 -4.94 -6.45 -2.75
C ILE A 121 -4.10 -7.41 -1.90
N TYR A 122 -2.77 -7.39 -2.08
CA TYR A 122 -1.85 -8.26 -1.32
C TYR A 122 -0.73 -7.49 -0.61
N ASP A 123 -0.22 -8.14 0.43
CA ASP A 123 0.94 -7.73 1.21
C ASP A 123 2.01 -8.82 1.07
N SER A 124 3.25 -8.45 0.74
CA SER A 124 4.35 -9.41 0.51
C SER A 124 4.60 -10.34 1.69
N TYR A 125 4.30 -9.91 2.90
CA TYR A 125 4.52 -10.72 4.10
C TYR A 125 3.54 -11.88 4.25
N TYR A 126 2.35 -11.76 3.67
CA TYR A 126 1.25 -12.73 3.86
C TYR A 126 0.70 -13.22 2.52
N PHE A 127 1.34 -12.86 1.40
CA PHE A 127 0.87 -13.19 0.07
C PHE A 127 0.72 -14.70 -0.14
N GLN A 128 1.61 -15.50 0.44
CA GLN A 128 1.55 -16.97 0.34
C GLN A 128 0.39 -17.58 1.13
N ASP A 129 -0.06 -16.93 2.20
CA ASP A 129 -1.08 -17.47 3.12
C ASP A 129 -2.51 -17.09 2.71
N TYR A 130 -2.68 -15.94 2.04
CA TYR A 130 -3.99 -15.38 1.69
C TYR A 130 -4.15 -15.10 0.19
N GLN A 131 -3.44 -15.87 -0.64
CA GLN A 131 -3.59 -15.75 -2.08
C GLN A 131 -5.02 -16.15 -2.49
N LEU A 132 -5.70 -15.26 -3.23
CA LEU A 132 -6.98 -15.61 -3.82
C LEU A 132 -6.79 -16.62 -4.95
N GLU A 133 -7.82 -17.44 -5.18
CA GLU A 133 -7.91 -18.21 -6.41
C GLU A 133 -7.94 -17.26 -7.63
N GLU A 134 -7.44 -17.71 -8.78
CA GLU A 134 -7.31 -16.86 -9.97
C GLU A 134 -8.65 -16.24 -10.40
N LYS A 135 -9.75 -16.96 -10.21
CA LYS A 135 -11.10 -16.48 -10.54
C LYS A 135 -11.52 -15.33 -9.60
N ASP A 136 -11.31 -15.50 -8.30
CA ASP A 136 -11.71 -14.51 -7.30
C ASP A 136 -10.83 -13.25 -7.41
N GLU A 137 -9.53 -13.43 -7.65
CA GLU A 137 -8.63 -12.30 -7.91
C GLU A 137 -9.08 -11.49 -9.14
N LYS A 138 -9.48 -12.16 -10.23
CA LYS A 138 -10.03 -11.48 -11.41
C LYS A 138 -11.30 -10.71 -11.08
N GLU A 139 -12.21 -11.29 -10.29
CA GLU A 139 -13.44 -10.61 -9.86
C GLU A 139 -13.14 -9.36 -9.05
N VAL A 140 -12.23 -9.44 -8.07
CA VAL A 140 -11.77 -8.28 -7.30
C VAL A 140 -11.18 -7.21 -8.21
N ILE A 141 -10.29 -7.58 -9.15
CA ILE A 141 -9.68 -6.63 -10.08
C ILE A 141 -10.72 -5.93 -10.96
N GLU A 142 -11.71 -6.67 -11.48
CA GLU A 142 -12.76 -6.10 -12.33
C GLU A 142 -13.69 -5.17 -11.54
N ILE A 143 -14.02 -5.51 -10.28
CA ILE A 143 -14.74 -4.60 -9.38
C ILE A 143 -13.92 -3.33 -9.19
N LEU A 144 -12.64 -3.42 -8.81
CA LEU A 144 -11.80 -2.25 -8.59
C LEU A 144 -11.69 -1.36 -9.83
N LYS A 145 -11.57 -1.93 -11.03
CA LYS A 145 -11.54 -1.16 -12.29
C LYS A 145 -12.87 -0.47 -12.62
N ARG A 146 -14.00 -1.08 -12.23
CA ARG A 146 -15.32 -0.48 -12.39
C ARG A 146 -15.50 0.69 -11.42
N GLU A 147 -15.07 0.51 -10.18
CA GLU A 147 -15.16 1.51 -9.11
C GLU A 147 -14.20 2.69 -9.34
N PHE A 148 -13.03 2.43 -9.93
CA PHE A 148 -12.02 3.44 -10.27
C PHE A 148 -11.62 3.33 -11.74
N SER A 149 -12.25 4.15 -12.59
CA SER A 149 -12.02 4.14 -14.04
C SER A 149 -10.54 4.28 -14.44
N GLN A 150 -9.74 5.00 -13.65
CA GLN A 150 -8.31 5.17 -13.90
C GLN A 150 -7.49 3.88 -13.75
N PHE A 151 -7.96 2.88 -13.00
CA PHE A 151 -7.27 1.59 -12.89
C PHE A 151 -7.24 0.84 -14.22
N SER A 152 -8.23 1.06 -15.07
CA SER A 152 -8.22 0.53 -16.44
C SER A 152 -7.05 1.09 -17.26
N ALA A 153 -6.69 2.36 -17.05
CA ALA A 153 -5.54 2.99 -17.73
C ALA A 153 -4.18 2.57 -17.13
N GLN A 154 -4.14 2.18 -15.85
CA GLN A 154 -2.94 1.64 -15.21
C GLN A 154 -2.62 0.21 -15.66
N GLY A 155 -3.62 -0.52 -16.19
CA GLY A 155 -3.47 -1.89 -16.66
C GLY A 155 -3.63 -2.91 -15.52
N ASN A 156 -2.61 -3.75 -15.32
CA ASN A 156 -2.61 -4.78 -14.28
C ASN A 156 -2.02 -4.23 -12.96
N PRO A 157 -2.45 -4.76 -11.80
CA PRO A 157 -1.85 -4.38 -10.53
C PRO A 157 -0.38 -4.81 -10.46
N HIS A 158 0.41 -4.10 -9.65
CA HIS A 158 1.84 -4.31 -9.51
C HIS A 158 2.31 -3.99 -8.09
N TRP A 159 3.55 -4.37 -7.78
CA TRP A 159 4.14 -4.20 -6.47
C TRP A 159 4.71 -2.79 -6.27
N PHE A 160 4.50 -2.25 -5.07
CA PHE A 160 5.03 -0.97 -4.60
C PHE A 160 5.67 -1.12 -3.22
N TYR A 161 6.65 -0.28 -2.92
CA TYR A 161 7.23 -0.19 -1.59
C TYR A 161 6.24 0.44 -0.61
N SER A 162 6.09 -0.18 0.57
CA SER A 162 5.22 0.34 1.62
C SER A 162 5.72 1.70 2.15
N GLY A 163 4.80 2.67 2.23
CA GLY A 163 4.95 4.00 2.81
C GLY A 163 5.32 4.04 4.29
#